data_AF-A0AAW6KMN9-F1
#
_entry.id   AF-A0AAW6KMN9-F1
#
_cell.length_a   1.000
_cell.length_b   1.000
_cell.length_c   1.000
_cell.angle_alpha   90.00
_cell.angle_beta   90.00
_cell.angle_gamma   90.00
#
_symmetry.space_group_name_H-M   'P 1'
#
loop_
_entity.id
_entity.type
_entity.pdbx_description
1 polymer ?
#
loop_
_entity_poly.entity_id
_entity_poly.type
_entity_poly.pdbx_seq_one_letter_code
_entity_poly.pdbx_strand_id
1 'polypeptide(L)'
;FVNKNGVLEVKVDKEYSESTVSKILDLVQNASSRKAKTENFITKFAKYYTPFVVIVALLLAFVPPLIISGAALSDWVYRALVFL
;
A
#
# COMPACT_ATOMS: atom_id res chain seq x y z
N PHE A 1 -40.14 -7.24 -1.91
CA PHE A 1 -41.35 -7.51 -1.12
C PHE A 1 -41.30 -8.95 -0.63
N VAL A 2 -41.31 -9.17 0.68
CA VAL A 2 -41.31 -10.51 1.30
C VAL A 2 -42.75 -10.83 1.71
N ASN A 3 -43.24 -12.04 1.40
CA ASN A 3 -44.59 -12.46 1.79
C ASN A 3 -44.67 -12.54 3.32
N LYS A 4 -45.74 -11.97 3.91
CA LYS A 4 -45.93 -11.91 5.37
C LYS A 4 -47.11 -12.75 5.88
N ASN A 5 -48.12 -13.05 5.05
CA ASN A 5 -49.41 -13.57 5.53
C ASN A 5 -49.98 -14.77 4.74
N GLY A 6 -49.38 -15.20 3.63
CA GLY A 6 -49.87 -16.33 2.82
C GLY A 6 -49.00 -17.59 2.96
N VAL A 7 -49.63 -18.77 3.06
CA VAL A 7 -48.92 -20.06 3.08
C VAL A 7 -48.30 -20.30 1.70
N LEU A 8 -47.00 -20.59 1.65
CA LEU A 8 -46.26 -20.86 0.43
C LEU A 8 -45.57 -22.20 0.55
N GLU A 9 -45.85 -23.11 -0.39
CA GLU A 9 -45.08 -24.33 -0.58
C GLU A 9 -43.98 -24.05 -1.61
N VAL A 10 -42.71 -24.16 -1.18
CA VAL A 10 -41.57 -23.75 -1.99
C VAL A 10 -40.63 -24.93 -2.16
N LYS A 11 -40.31 -25.25 -3.42
CA LYS A 11 -39.32 -26.28 -3.75
C LYS A 11 -37.93 -25.65 -3.77
N VAL A 12 -37.01 -26.21 -2.99
CA VAL A 12 -35.61 -25.77 -2.98
C VAL A 12 -34.95 -26.23 -4.29
N ASP A 13 -34.53 -25.27 -5.10
CA ASP A 13 -33.84 -25.53 -6.38
C ASP A 13 -32.32 -25.59 -6.22
N LYS A 14 -31.76 -24.94 -5.18
CA LYS A 14 -30.31 -24.81 -4.98
C LYS A 14 -29.93 -24.90 -3.51
N GLU A 15 -28.75 -25.46 -3.24
CA GLU A 15 -28.19 -25.50 -1.89
C GLU A 15 -27.93 -24.09 -1.34
N TYR A 16 -27.97 -23.96 -0.01
CA TYR A 16 -27.77 -22.70 0.69
C TYR A 16 -26.46 -21.99 0.32
N SER A 17 -25.40 -22.76 0.02
CA SER A 17 -24.11 -22.26 -0.45
C SER A 17 -24.20 -21.48 -1.77
N GLU A 18 -25.16 -21.81 -2.63
CA GLU A 18 -25.39 -21.12 -3.90
C GLU A 18 -26.52 -20.09 -3.86
N SER A 19 -27.12 -19.91 -2.68
CA SER A 19 -28.20 -18.94 -2.50
C SER A 19 -27.71 -17.53 -2.82
N THR A 20 -28.62 -16.70 -3.33
CA THR A 20 -28.32 -15.31 -3.65
C THR A 20 -27.78 -14.55 -2.42
N VAL A 21 -28.23 -14.92 -1.21
CA VAL A 21 -27.75 -14.34 0.05
C VAL A 21 -26.28 -14.70 0.29
N SER A 22 -25.90 -15.97 0.10
CA SER A 22 -24.51 -16.41 0.23
C SER A 22 -23.59 -15.74 -0.80
N LYS A 23 -24.04 -15.60 -2.05
CA LYS A 23 -23.30 -14.85 -3.08
C LYS A 23 -23.14 -13.36 -2.73
N ILE A 24 -24.16 -12.71 -2.18
CA ILE A 24 -24.07 -11.32 -1.73
C ILE A 24 -23.07 -11.21 -0.57
N LEU A 25 -23.11 -12.13 0.39
CA LEU A 25 -22.20 -12.14 1.53
C LEU A 25 -20.74 -12.27 1.07
N ASP A 26 -20.48 -13.18 0.13
CA ASP A 26 -19.16 -13.42 -0.45
C ASP A 26 -18.67 -12.22 -1.28
N LEU A 27 -19.54 -11.61 -2.09
CA LEU A 27 -19.22 -10.39 -2.85
C LEU A 27 -18.88 -9.21 -1.91
N VAL A 28 -19.60 -9.05 -0.80
CA VAL A 28 -19.35 -7.99 0.19
C VAL A 28 -18.03 -8.25 0.94
N GLN A 29 -17.78 -9.49 1.39
CA GLN A 29 -16.53 -9.84 2.08
C GLN A 29 -15.31 -9.68 1.16
N ASN A 30 -15.39 -10.17 -0.08
CA ASN A 30 -14.30 -10.05 -1.05
C ASN A 30 -14.08 -8.60 -1.51
N ALA A 31 -15.11 -7.76 -1.59
CA ALA A 31 -14.97 -6.34 -1.91
C ALA A 31 -14.22 -5.57 -0.81
N SER A 32 -14.37 -5.97 0.46
CA SER A 32 -13.68 -5.35 1.59
C SER A 32 -12.21 -5.80 1.73
N SER A 33 -11.85 -6.97 1.21
CA SER A 33 -10.50 -7.54 1.31
C SER A 33 -9.46 -6.90 0.38
N ARG A 34 -9.88 -6.07 -0.58
CA ARG A 34 -8.96 -5.38 -1.47
C ARG A 34 -8.41 -4.14 -0.76
N LYS A 35 -7.24 -4.32 -0.11
CA LYS A 35 -6.37 -3.20 0.31
C LYS A 35 -6.42 -2.11 -0.76
N ALA A 36 -6.82 -0.90 -0.36
CA ALA A 36 -7.07 0.20 -1.27
C ALA A 36 -5.87 0.36 -2.23
N LYS A 37 -6.11 0.44 -3.54
CA LYS A 37 -5.07 0.64 -4.57
C LYS A 37 -4.07 1.75 -4.20
N THR A 38 -4.54 2.75 -3.46
CA THR A 38 -3.78 3.89 -2.94
C THR A 38 -2.73 3.51 -1.89
N GLU A 39 -3.00 2.56 -1.01
CA GLU A 39 -2.05 2.12 0.03
C GLU A 39 -0.84 1.43 -0.62
N ASN A 40 -1.09 0.61 -1.65
CA ASN A 40 -0.03 -0.01 -2.46
C ASN A 40 0.83 1.00 -3.21
N PHE A 41 0.32 2.20 -3.52
CA PHE A 41 1.07 3.23 -4.25
C PHE A 41 2.12 3.88 -3.35
N ILE A 42 1.72 4.35 -2.16
CA ILE A 42 2.64 5.02 -1.24
C ILE A 42 3.72 4.05 -0.75
N THR A 43 3.34 2.81 -0.41
CA THR A 43 4.32 1.81 0.03
C THR A 43 5.31 1.44 -1.08
N LYS A 44 4.86 1.33 -2.34
CA LYS A 44 5.78 1.11 -3.48
C LYS A 44 6.65 2.33 -3.74
N PHE A 45 6.11 3.54 -3.66
CA PHE A 45 6.87 4.78 -3.85
C PHE A 45 7.98 4.91 -2.81
N ALA A 46 7.65 4.77 -1.52
CA ALA A 46 8.62 4.84 -0.43
C ALA A 46 9.72 3.76 -0.57
N LYS A 47 9.36 2.55 -1.01
CA LYS A 47 10.33 1.45 -1.23
C LYS A 47 11.44 1.80 -2.22
N TYR A 48 11.18 2.68 -3.20
CA TYR A 48 12.20 3.14 -4.15
C TYR A 48 12.79 4.51 -3.79
N TYR A 49 11.98 5.42 -3.28
CA TYR A 49 12.41 6.79 -2.98
C TYR A 49 13.39 6.83 -1.80
N THR A 50 13.10 6.10 -0.72
CA THR A 50 13.97 6.06 0.48
C THR A 50 15.38 5.55 0.18
N PRO A 51 15.60 4.37 -0.45
CA PRO A 51 16.96 3.93 -0.74
C PRO A 51 17.67 4.84 -1.75
N PHE A 52 16.94 5.45 -2.70
CA PHE A 52 17.52 6.39 -3.66
C PHE A 52 18.10 7.64 -2.97
N VAL A 53 17.32 8.28 -2.09
CA VAL A 53 17.77 9.48 -1.37
C VAL A 53 18.95 9.17 -0.45
N VAL A 54 18.96 8.01 0.22
CA VAL A 54 20.10 7.56 1.05
C VAL A 54 21.39 7.41 0.24
N ILE A 55 21.32 6.83 -0.96
CA ILE A 55 22.49 6.70 -1.84
C ILE A 55 22.99 8.08 -2.29
N VAL A 56 22.09 9.00 -2.65
CA VAL A 56 22.45 10.36 -3.03
C VAL A 56 23.09 11.12 -1.86
N ALA A 57 22.55 10.98 -0.64
CA ALA A 57 23.11 11.57 0.57
C ALA A 57 24.53 11.02 0.87
N LEU A 58 24.75 9.71 0.71
CA LEU A 58 26.08 9.11 0.82
C LEU A 58 27.06 9.67 -0.22
N LEU A 59 26.64 9.77 -1.49
CA LEU A 59 27.48 10.37 -2.52
C LEU A 59 27.81 11.83 -2.19
N LEU A 60 26.85 12.63 -1.72
CA LEU A 60 27.10 14.01 -1.28
C LEU A 60 28.02 14.09 -0.06
N ALA A 61 27.99 13.10 0.83
CA ALA A 61 28.89 13.05 1.98
C ALA A 61 30.33 12.71 1.59
N PHE A 62 30.56 11.86 0.58
CA PHE A 62 31.88 11.33 0.24
C PHE A 62 32.53 11.95 -1.00
N VAL A 63 31.77 12.27 -2.05
CA VAL A 63 32.30 12.79 -3.33
C VAL A 63 33.01 14.14 -3.15
N PRO A 64 32.44 15.14 -2.46
CA PRO A 64 33.06 16.45 -2.35
C PRO A 64 34.33 16.48 -1.48
N PRO A 65 34.39 15.80 -0.30
CA PRO A 65 35.63 15.69 0.48
C PRO A 65 36.78 14.96 -0.23
N LEU A 66 36.48 14.05 -1.17
CA LEU A 66 37.50 13.29 -1.91
C LEU A 66 38.13 14.06 -3.08
N ILE A 67 37.41 15.01 -3.68
CA ILE A 67 37.84 15.70 -4.90
C ILE A 67 38.33 17.13 -4.59
N ILE A 68 37.83 17.76 -3.52
CA ILE A 68 38.16 19.15 -3.17
C ILE A 68 39.13 19.19 -1.99
N SER A 69 40.39 19.52 -2.26
CA SER A 69 41.44 19.71 -1.26
C SER A 69 41.11 20.90 -0.34
N GLY A 70 40.56 20.64 0.84
CA GLY A 70 40.17 21.68 1.82
C GLY A 70 38.69 21.69 2.21
N ALA A 71 37.88 20.78 1.65
CA ALA A 71 36.50 20.58 2.10
C ALA A 71 36.49 19.99 3.52
N ALA A 72 36.03 20.77 4.50
CA ALA A 72 35.85 20.28 5.86
C ALA A 72 34.81 19.16 5.86
N LEU A 73 35.23 17.96 6.28
CA LEU A 73 34.38 16.76 6.31
C LEU A 73 33.11 16.99 7.15
N SER A 74 33.18 17.85 8.16
CA SER A 74 32.04 18.27 8.99
C SER A 74 30.95 19.01 8.20
N ASP A 75 31.30 19.89 7.27
CA ASP A 75 30.31 20.69 6.52
C ASP A 75 29.55 19.82 5.51
N TRP A 76 30.24 18.90 4.85
CA TRP A 76 29.62 18.01 3.87
C TRP A 76 28.80 16.89 4.51
N VAL A 77 29.22 16.38 5.66
CA VAL A 77 28.40 15.45 6.46
C VAL A 77 27.14 16.16 6.96
N TYR A 78 27.23 17.41 7.42
CA TYR A 78 26.06 18.19 7.82
C TYR A 78 25.09 18.41 6.66
N ARG A 79 25.58 18.81 5.48
CA ARG A 79 24.75 18.98 4.27
C ARG A 79 24.09 17.68 3.82
N ALA A 80 24.79 16.56 3.91
CA ALA A 80 24.23 15.24 3.59
C ALA A 80 23.11 14.82 4.55
N LEU A 81 23.26 15.12 5.85
CA LEU A 81 22.23 14.87 6.86
C LEU A 81 21.01 15.78 6.72
N VAL A 82 21.20 17.04 6.30
CA VAL A 82 20.08 17.97 6.01
C VAL A 82 19.31 17.56 4.75
N PHE A 83 19.96 16.87 3.81
CA PHE A 83 19.36 16.43 2.56
C PHE A 83 18.56 15.12 2.68
N LEU A 84 18.94 14.26 3.62
CA LEU A 84 18.28 12.97 3.90
C LEU A 84 16.92 13.15 4.59
#